data_AF-A0A0Q8D5E8-F1
#
_entry.id   AF-A0A0Q8D5E8-F1
#
_cell.length_a   1.000
_cell.length_b   1.000
_cell.length_c   1.000
_cell.angle_alpha   90.00
_cell.angle_beta   90.00
_cell.angle_gamma   90.00
#
_symmetry.space_group_name_H-M   'P 1'
#
loop_
_entity.id
_entity.type
_entity.pdbx_description
1 polymer ?
#
loop_
_entity_poly.entity_id
_entity_poly.type
_entity_poly.pdbx_seq_one_letter_code
_entity_poly.pdbx_strand_id
1 'polypeptide(L)'
;MHTPFIDTRCHHALRLACNVSTYPHKFCLSESNRKLISSLTDECPGVQTLVEQLCQIQALLAPKLPLTGTSALWKSREAHLQQTQIHTTVDTGPLPDGTLTDIARLLDLQLFETVLSTMPCEAKGAPSSHDTVSLTCQCVWLSELLALVILGIARATLDETGRCSITPSSDAMRMHLRRVWFGSALEQASLASASLAIQSLAIVAADPARRNQLPNASVSALTIFPQHWRLPPDYGPVAGLLFDQLEPLLLMIIHAVHGAQHPGTPPFDHRHAAQKGITPVYELVCQIQAQLPVVDRLFDFSGGGLILGTRNLASGAIETAEKLAEIKLGANWHGKATSDAQKAYLLNRLKRCAHIEVLDFELLQHHTKDSAVEVDVDFFIRDNLHGQVYGVQLKHLKKRSHSGLLGWLSLLREPASGLGNLVRQLENLVLVARNDEKARAVLIGNGLTPAECERIIPVGLHNVGSMDMWSLQNGILLYDMHTFVNLVAGRAAVEIGMVDGQIIHRPAAARAGPPPSPHAPDSAIDAYLADPLFQHLSRFDSAARVSRRVCIGAHTVVAHGLGI
;
A
#
# COMPACT_ATOMS: atom_id res chain seq x y z
N MET A 1 16.44 -16.61 15.91
CA MET A 1 15.57 -16.75 14.73
C MET A 1 14.82 -15.44 14.55
N HIS A 2 14.79 -14.86 13.34
CA HIS A 2 13.97 -13.68 13.08
C HIS A 2 12.50 -14.09 12.98
N THR A 3 11.64 -13.51 13.82
CA THR A 3 10.19 -13.71 13.73
C THR A 3 9.68 -12.98 12.48
N PRO A 4 9.04 -13.65 11.51
CA PRO A 4 8.50 -13.00 10.32
C PRO A 4 7.26 -12.18 10.65
N PHE A 5 6.99 -11.09 9.91
CA PHE A 5 5.76 -10.32 10.10
C PHE A 5 4.51 -11.13 9.74
N ILE A 6 4.51 -11.72 8.54
CA ILE A 6 3.50 -12.66 8.06
C ILE A 6 4.25 -13.89 7.54
N ASP A 7 3.90 -15.07 8.05
CA ASP A 7 4.42 -16.33 7.52
C ASP A 7 3.49 -16.88 6.45
N THR A 8 3.89 -16.75 5.18
CA THR A 8 3.05 -17.22 4.07
C THR A 8 2.92 -18.74 3.98
N ARG A 9 3.74 -19.51 4.72
CA ARG A 9 3.65 -20.98 4.81
C ARG A 9 2.45 -21.43 5.63
N CYS A 10 1.95 -20.57 6.52
CA CYS A 10 0.72 -20.77 7.27
C CYS A 10 -0.52 -20.49 6.40
N HIS A 11 -0.63 -21.18 5.25
CA HIS A 11 -1.65 -20.94 4.24
C HIS A 11 -3.08 -20.93 4.79
N HIS A 12 -3.38 -21.82 5.75
CA HIS A 12 -4.70 -21.88 6.37
C HIS A 12 -5.02 -20.60 7.16
N ALA A 13 -4.09 -20.14 8.02
CA ALA A 13 -4.25 -18.92 8.80
C ALA A 13 -4.38 -17.69 7.88
N LEU A 14 -3.55 -17.60 6.84
CA LEU A 14 -3.56 -16.49 5.89
C LEU A 14 -4.88 -16.43 5.09
N ARG A 15 -5.38 -17.58 4.62
CA ARG A 15 -6.69 -17.66 3.95
C ARG A 15 -7.83 -17.32 4.90
N LEU A 16 -7.77 -17.79 6.14
CA LEU A 16 -8.79 -17.53 7.15
C LEU A 16 -8.86 -16.04 7.49
N ALA A 17 -7.72 -15.41 7.78
CA ALA A 17 -7.61 -13.97 8.03
C ALA A 17 -8.13 -13.15 6.84
N CYS A 18 -7.74 -13.52 5.61
CA CYS A 18 -8.24 -12.86 4.41
C CYS A 18 -9.77 -13.00 4.28
N ASN A 19 -10.34 -14.16 4.56
CA ASN A 19 -11.79 -14.38 4.47
C ASN A 19 -12.57 -13.59 5.53
N VAL A 20 -12.04 -13.50 6.77
CA VAL A 20 -12.60 -12.67 7.84
C VAL A 20 -12.69 -11.22 7.38
N SER A 21 -11.59 -10.67 6.83
CA SER A 21 -11.55 -9.29 6.33
C SER A 21 -12.36 -9.08 5.05
N THR A 22 -12.56 -10.11 4.22
CA THR A 22 -13.38 -10.03 2.99
C THR A 22 -14.88 -10.06 3.29
N TYR A 23 -15.29 -10.76 4.36
CA TYR A 23 -16.70 -10.94 4.73
C TYR A 23 -17.00 -10.44 6.16
N PRO A 24 -16.66 -9.18 6.49
CA PRO A 24 -16.70 -8.67 7.86
C PRO A 24 -18.11 -8.66 8.48
N HIS A 25 -19.15 -8.75 7.66
CA HIS A 25 -20.55 -8.69 8.08
C HIS A 25 -21.23 -10.06 8.28
N LYS A 26 -20.59 -11.17 7.91
CA LYS A 26 -21.24 -12.49 7.97
C LYS A 26 -20.31 -13.66 8.32
N PHE A 27 -19.00 -13.44 8.36
CA PHE A 27 -18.04 -14.54 8.47
C PHE A 27 -18.26 -15.41 9.72
N CYS A 28 -18.48 -14.79 10.88
CA CYS A 28 -18.66 -15.47 12.16
C CYS A 28 -20.10 -15.96 12.39
N LEU A 29 -21.06 -15.69 11.50
CA LEU A 29 -22.40 -16.30 11.57
C LEU A 29 -22.35 -17.81 11.29
N SER A 30 -21.38 -18.26 10.50
CA SER A 30 -21.15 -19.67 10.21
C SER A 30 -20.49 -20.40 11.38
N GLU A 31 -21.13 -21.45 11.89
CA GLU A 31 -20.58 -22.28 12.96
C GLU A 31 -19.28 -22.97 12.56
N SER A 32 -19.17 -23.43 11.31
CA SER A 32 -17.94 -24.08 10.81
C SER A 32 -16.76 -23.11 10.84
N ASN A 33 -16.98 -21.84 10.47
CA ASN A 33 -15.96 -20.80 10.53
C ASN A 33 -15.51 -20.51 11.97
N ARG A 34 -16.45 -20.44 12.91
CA ARG A 34 -16.13 -20.25 14.33
C ARG A 34 -15.28 -21.41 14.87
N LYS A 35 -15.66 -22.66 14.56
CA LYS A 35 -14.89 -23.86 14.93
C LYS A 35 -13.46 -23.84 14.37
N LEU A 36 -13.28 -23.40 13.12
CA LEU A 36 -11.95 -23.24 12.52
C LEU A 36 -11.09 -22.21 13.27
N ILE A 37 -11.67 -21.09 13.67
CA ILE A 37 -10.96 -20.08 14.47
C ILE A 37 -10.58 -20.65 15.83
N SER A 38 -11.51 -21.30 16.54
CA SER A 38 -11.24 -21.87 17.87
C SER A 38 -10.15 -22.93 17.83
N SER A 39 -10.16 -23.81 16.82
CA SER A 39 -9.13 -24.82 16.62
C SER A 39 -7.75 -24.23 16.30
N LEU A 40 -7.68 -23.08 15.61
CA LEU A 40 -6.42 -22.45 15.23
C LEU A 40 -5.82 -21.60 16.36
N THR A 41 -6.63 -21.21 17.33
CA THR A 41 -6.25 -20.30 18.42
C THR A 41 -6.22 -20.99 19.78
N ASP A 42 -6.17 -22.32 19.80
CA ASP A 42 -6.13 -23.16 20.99
C ASP A 42 -7.20 -22.79 22.03
N GLU A 43 -8.42 -22.48 21.56
CA GLU A 43 -9.56 -22.07 22.40
C GLU A 43 -9.26 -20.88 23.33
N CYS A 44 -8.34 -19.99 22.94
CA CYS A 44 -7.97 -18.82 23.73
C CYS A 44 -9.22 -18.01 24.16
N PRO A 45 -9.45 -17.79 25.48
CA PRO A 45 -10.68 -17.15 25.96
C PRO A 45 -10.93 -15.76 25.36
N GLY A 46 -9.89 -14.95 25.20
CA GLY A 46 -9.99 -13.62 24.58
C GLY A 46 -10.46 -13.68 23.12
N VAL A 47 -10.02 -14.70 22.38
CA VAL A 47 -10.44 -14.93 20.98
C VAL A 47 -11.88 -15.39 20.93
N GLN A 48 -12.28 -16.33 21.80
CA GLN A 48 -13.67 -16.80 21.86
C GLN A 48 -14.62 -15.64 22.15
N THR A 49 -14.32 -14.80 23.15
CA THR A 49 -15.10 -13.61 23.44
C THR A 49 -15.17 -12.67 22.22
N LEU A 50 -14.06 -12.41 21.52
CA LEU A 50 -14.06 -11.57 20.32
C LEU A 50 -14.96 -12.15 19.22
N VAL A 51 -14.88 -13.47 18.96
CA VAL A 51 -15.68 -14.16 17.95
C VAL A 51 -17.17 -14.12 18.31
N GLU A 52 -17.52 -14.30 19.57
CA GLU A 52 -18.89 -14.21 20.07
C GLU A 52 -19.46 -12.79 19.88
N GLN A 53 -18.71 -11.76 20.28
CA GLN A 53 -19.11 -10.36 20.10
C GLN A 53 -19.30 -10.03 18.61
N LEU A 54 -18.38 -10.46 17.75
CA LEU A 54 -18.49 -10.26 16.31
C LEU A 54 -19.70 -11.00 15.72
N CYS A 55 -19.97 -12.23 16.18
CA CYS A 55 -21.15 -12.99 15.75
C CYS A 55 -22.46 -12.26 16.13
N GLN A 56 -22.53 -11.67 17.34
CA GLN A 56 -23.69 -10.92 17.79
C GLN A 56 -23.93 -9.67 16.92
N ILE A 57 -22.91 -8.87 16.66
CA ILE A 57 -23.03 -7.67 15.81
C ILE A 57 -23.40 -8.07 14.38
N GLN A 58 -22.76 -9.10 13.81
CA GLN A 58 -23.10 -9.58 12.48
C GLN A 58 -24.56 -10.04 12.37
N ALA A 59 -25.12 -10.66 13.41
CA ALA A 59 -26.51 -11.08 13.43
C ALA A 59 -27.48 -9.88 13.46
N LEU A 60 -27.12 -8.81 14.18
CA LEU A 60 -27.88 -7.55 14.21
C LEU A 60 -27.78 -6.78 12.89
N LEU A 61 -26.64 -6.88 12.20
CA LEU A 61 -26.36 -6.16 10.96
C LEU A 61 -26.95 -6.86 9.72
N ALA A 62 -26.91 -8.19 9.66
CA ALA A 62 -27.38 -8.99 8.54
C ALA A 62 -28.76 -8.59 7.97
N PRO A 63 -29.82 -8.36 8.78
CA PRO A 63 -31.13 -7.95 8.26
C PRO A 63 -31.18 -6.49 7.76
N LYS A 64 -30.12 -5.71 7.95
CA LYS A 64 -30.02 -4.29 7.56
C LYS A 64 -29.15 -4.06 6.31
N LEU A 65 -28.64 -5.12 5.72
CA LEU A 65 -27.83 -5.09 4.49
C LEU A 65 -28.66 -5.44 3.25
N PRO A 66 -28.28 -4.97 2.05
CA PRO A 66 -27.10 -4.14 1.72
C PRO A 66 -27.24 -2.68 2.17
N LEU A 67 -26.10 -1.97 2.28
CA LEU A 67 -26.10 -0.53 2.51
C LEU A 67 -26.59 0.21 1.26
N THR A 68 -27.18 1.38 1.44
CA THR A 68 -27.83 2.16 0.37
C THR A 68 -27.41 3.62 0.45
N GLY A 69 -27.30 4.30 -0.69
CA GLY A 69 -26.97 5.73 -0.73
C GLY A 69 -25.52 6.04 -0.34
N THR A 70 -24.57 5.20 -0.74
CA THR A 70 -23.13 5.33 -0.44
C THR A 70 -22.52 6.68 -0.83
N SER A 71 -22.97 7.28 -1.93
CA SER A 71 -22.55 8.64 -2.31
C SER A 71 -23.00 9.71 -1.31
N ALA A 72 -24.19 9.57 -0.73
CA ALA A 72 -24.66 10.48 0.32
C ALA A 72 -23.89 10.25 1.61
N LEU A 73 -23.70 8.98 2.01
CA LEU A 73 -22.92 8.59 3.18
C LEU A 73 -21.49 9.15 3.15
N TRP A 74 -20.84 9.09 1.99
CA TRP A 74 -19.49 9.67 1.84
C TRP A 74 -19.48 11.20 1.99
N LYS A 75 -20.48 11.88 1.41
CA LYS A 75 -20.61 13.34 1.51
C LYS A 75 -20.88 13.78 2.94
N SER A 76 -21.62 13.00 3.73
CA SER A 76 -21.91 13.25 5.15
C SER A 76 -20.94 12.53 6.11
N ARG A 77 -19.81 11.99 5.63
CA ARG A 77 -18.93 11.12 6.43
C ARG A 77 -18.53 11.72 7.76
N GLU A 78 -18.18 13.01 7.83
CA GLU A 78 -17.76 13.66 9.08
C GLU A 78 -18.83 13.57 10.19
N ALA A 79 -20.12 13.67 9.82
CA ALA A 79 -21.22 13.49 10.76
C ALA A 79 -21.32 12.03 11.25
N HIS A 80 -21.03 11.06 10.38
CA HIS A 80 -21.02 9.65 10.73
C HIS A 80 -19.78 9.25 11.55
N LEU A 81 -18.60 9.81 11.26
CA LEU A 81 -17.34 9.52 11.95
C LEU A 81 -17.44 9.87 13.45
N GLN A 82 -18.07 10.99 13.78
CA GLN A 82 -18.28 11.44 15.17
C GLN A 82 -19.16 10.51 16.00
N GLN A 83 -19.83 9.54 15.38
CA GLN A 83 -20.87 8.74 16.00
C GLN A 83 -20.61 7.22 15.90
N THR A 84 -19.41 6.82 15.45
CA THR A 84 -19.00 5.42 15.21
C THR A 84 -18.98 4.51 16.46
N GLN A 85 -19.31 5.01 17.65
CA GLN A 85 -19.25 4.30 18.95
C GLN A 85 -17.89 3.63 19.27
N ILE A 86 -16.90 3.79 18.39
CA ILE A 86 -15.51 3.39 18.60
C ILE A 86 -14.83 4.61 19.19
N HIS A 87 -14.42 4.51 20.45
CA HIS A 87 -13.74 5.60 21.12
C HIS A 87 -12.23 5.45 20.95
N THR A 88 -11.62 6.42 20.29
CA THR A 88 -10.18 6.51 20.12
C THR A 88 -9.57 7.40 21.21
N THR A 89 -8.54 6.89 21.86
CA THR A 89 -7.73 7.59 22.86
C THR A 89 -6.27 7.41 22.50
N VAL A 90 -5.41 8.30 22.95
CA VAL A 90 -3.96 8.15 22.81
C VAL A 90 -3.35 8.35 24.18
N ASP A 91 -2.47 7.43 24.57
CA ASP A 91 -1.79 7.52 25.85
C ASP A 91 -0.77 8.68 25.80
N THR A 92 -1.06 9.78 26.49
CA THR A 92 -0.24 11.00 26.43
C THR A 92 0.14 11.52 27.81
N GLY A 93 1.45 11.56 28.09
CA GLY A 93 2.07 12.82 28.52
C GLY A 93 2.01 13.85 27.37
N PRO A 94 2.12 15.16 27.64
CA PRO A 94 1.57 16.23 26.80
C PRO A 94 2.08 16.14 25.34
N LEU A 95 1.15 15.91 24.41
CA LEU A 95 1.36 16.21 22.99
C LEU A 95 1.00 17.68 22.73
N PRO A 96 1.59 18.33 21.71
CA PRO A 96 1.10 19.61 21.24
C PRO A 96 -0.37 19.50 20.81
N ASP A 97 -1.17 20.48 21.21
CA ASP A 97 -2.60 20.57 20.89
C ASP A 97 -2.85 20.38 19.39
N GLY A 98 -3.81 19.51 19.05
CA GLY A 98 -4.22 19.19 17.66
C GLY A 98 -3.84 17.78 17.17
N THR A 99 -2.71 17.23 17.61
CA THR A 99 -2.15 15.96 17.09
C THR A 99 -3.07 14.73 17.33
N LEU A 100 -3.84 14.75 18.42
CA LEU A 100 -4.74 13.66 18.81
C LEU A 100 -5.98 13.57 17.90
N THR A 101 -6.59 14.73 17.64
CA THR A 101 -7.76 14.86 16.77
C THR A 101 -7.44 14.37 15.36
N ASP A 102 -6.23 14.65 14.87
CA ASP A 102 -5.81 14.26 13.53
C ASP A 102 -5.63 12.74 13.37
N ILE A 103 -5.03 12.06 14.34
CA ILE A 103 -4.82 10.60 14.28
C ILE A 103 -6.15 9.85 14.43
N ALA A 104 -6.99 10.24 15.39
CA ALA A 104 -8.30 9.60 15.59
C ALA A 104 -9.17 9.74 14.33
N ARG A 105 -9.24 10.96 13.78
CA ARG A 105 -9.98 11.23 12.55
C ARG A 105 -9.46 10.43 11.37
N LEU A 106 -8.13 10.27 11.24
CA LEU A 106 -7.52 9.48 10.17
C LEU A 106 -7.89 8.00 10.25
N LEU A 107 -7.82 7.40 11.44
CA LEU A 107 -8.19 5.99 11.64
C LEU A 107 -9.69 5.74 11.42
N ASP A 108 -10.54 6.68 11.83
CA ASP A 108 -11.98 6.56 11.62
C ASP A 108 -12.35 6.74 10.14
N LEU A 109 -11.67 7.65 9.42
CA LEU A 109 -11.84 7.82 7.98
C LEU A 109 -11.41 6.55 7.21
N GLN A 110 -10.25 5.97 7.55
CA GLN A 110 -9.77 4.72 6.94
C GLN A 110 -10.74 3.57 7.18
N LEU A 111 -11.27 3.46 8.41
CA LEU A 111 -12.30 2.47 8.73
C LEU A 111 -13.55 2.66 7.85
N PHE A 112 -13.99 3.91 7.67
CA PHE A 112 -15.15 4.23 6.85
C PHE A 112 -14.93 3.95 5.34
N GLU A 113 -13.73 4.19 4.84
CA GLU A 113 -13.33 3.77 3.48
C GLU A 113 -13.37 2.25 3.32
N THR A 114 -12.87 1.49 4.31
CA THR A 114 -12.95 0.03 4.33
C THR A 114 -14.39 -0.46 4.38
N VAL A 115 -15.27 0.19 5.15
CA VAL A 115 -16.71 -0.10 5.17
C VAL A 115 -17.31 0.04 3.77
N LEU A 116 -17.07 1.16 3.08
CA LEU A 116 -17.67 1.44 1.78
C LEU A 116 -17.08 0.59 0.64
N SER A 117 -15.88 0.02 0.82
CA SER A 117 -15.24 -0.86 -0.16
C SER A 117 -15.56 -2.35 0.03
N THR A 118 -15.80 -2.81 1.25
CA THR A 118 -15.97 -4.24 1.57
C THR A 118 -17.41 -4.68 1.82
N MET A 119 -18.33 -3.73 2.02
CA MET A 119 -19.72 -4.05 2.33
C MET A 119 -20.59 -4.11 1.07
N PRO A 120 -21.59 -5.02 1.01
CA PRO A 120 -22.53 -5.02 -0.09
C PRO A 120 -23.32 -3.71 -0.08
N CYS A 121 -23.33 -3.02 -1.23
CA CYS A 121 -23.92 -1.70 -1.39
C CYS A 121 -24.85 -1.66 -2.62
N GLU A 122 -26.01 -1.01 -2.48
CA GLU A 122 -26.97 -0.77 -3.56
C GLU A 122 -27.13 0.72 -3.89
N ALA A 123 -27.36 0.98 -5.18
CA ALA A 123 -27.44 2.34 -5.72
C ALA A 123 -28.77 3.06 -5.41
N LYS A 124 -29.85 2.33 -5.10
CA LYS A 124 -31.20 2.88 -4.89
C LYS A 124 -31.80 2.31 -3.61
N GLY A 125 -32.34 3.18 -2.75
CA GLY A 125 -32.99 2.79 -1.50
C GLY A 125 -33.08 3.94 -0.50
N ALA A 126 -33.72 3.70 0.64
CA ALA A 126 -33.71 4.64 1.76
C ALA A 126 -32.28 4.78 2.32
N PRO A 127 -31.82 5.96 2.76
CA PRO A 127 -30.46 6.13 3.29
C PRO A 127 -30.20 5.20 4.48
N SER A 128 -28.99 4.64 4.57
CA SER A 128 -28.60 3.86 5.75
C SER A 128 -28.68 4.71 7.01
N SER A 129 -29.34 4.18 8.05
CA SER A 129 -29.43 4.86 9.34
C SER A 129 -28.07 4.95 10.03
N HIS A 130 -27.92 5.92 10.92
CA HIS A 130 -26.72 6.08 11.74
C HIS A 130 -26.32 4.76 12.43
N ASP A 131 -27.28 4.10 13.09
CA ASP A 131 -27.01 2.87 13.84
C ASP A 131 -26.51 1.73 12.93
N THR A 132 -27.01 1.68 11.69
CA THR A 132 -26.56 0.68 10.71
C THR A 132 -25.12 0.92 10.30
N VAL A 133 -24.75 2.18 10.06
CA VAL A 133 -23.38 2.58 9.73
C VAL A 133 -22.44 2.29 10.90
N SER A 134 -22.83 2.66 12.12
CA SER A 134 -22.06 2.40 13.34
C SER A 134 -21.80 0.91 13.57
N LEU A 135 -22.83 0.06 13.47
CA LEU A 135 -22.68 -1.40 13.52
C LEU A 135 -21.75 -1.93 12.43
N THR A 136 -21.78 -1.33 11.24
CA THR A 136 -20.91 -1.73 10.14
C THR A 136 -19.44 -1.40 10.41
N CYS A 137 -19.15 -0.19 10.93
CA CYS A 137 -17.81 0.19 11.38
C CYS A 137 -17.28 -0.77 12.45
N GLN A 138 -18.11 -1.14 13.43
CA GLN A 138 -17.74 -2.11 14.46
C GLN A 138 -17.43 -3.49 13.87
N CYS A 139 -18.27 -4.01 12.96
CA CYS A 139 -18.04 -5.28 12.27
C CYS A 139 -16.70 -5.31 11.54
N VAL A 140 -16.40 -4.26 10.75
CA VAL A 140 -15.15 -4.17 9.99
C VAL A 140 -13.96 -4.12 10.95
N TRP A 141 -13.99 -3.21 11.92
CA TRP A 141 -12.88 -3.03 12.85
C TRP A 141 -12.58 -4.30 13.66
N LEU A 142 -13.61 -4.95 14.23
CA LEU A 142 -13.44 -6.21 14.96
C LEU A 142 -12.97 -7.37 14.07
N SER A 143 -13.39 -7.38 12.79
CA SER A 143 -12.92 -8.38 11.82
C SER A 143 -11.43 -8.19 11.49
N GLU A 144 -10.95 -6.95 11.38
CA GLU A 144 -9.52 -6.67 11.20
C GLU A 144 -8.70 -7.07 12.43
N LEU A 145 -9.19 -6.79 13.64
CA LEU A 145 -8.54 -7.24 14.88
C LEU A 145 -8.47 -8.77 14.95
N LEU A 146 -9.55 -9.47 14.60
CA LEU A 146 -9.58 -10.93 14.55
C LEU A 146 -8.59 -11.48 13.51
N ALA A 147 -8.50 -10.84 12.33
CA ALA A 147 -7.51 -11.20 11.31
C ALA A 147 -6.07 -11.05 11.82
N LEU A 148 -5.75 -9.97 12.52
CA LEU A 148 -4.43 -9.77 13.14
C LEU A 148 -4.10 -10.84 14.18
N VAL A 149 -5.08 -11.29 14.95
CA VAL A 149 -4.91 -12.38 15.93
C VAL A 149 -4.71 -13.72 15.24
N ILE A 150 -5.48 -14.04 14.20
CA ILE A 150 -5.31 -15.27 13.39
C ILE A 150 -3.92 -15.34 12.77
N LEU A 151 -3.35 -14.20 12.36
CA LEU A 151 -2.00 -14.11 11.79
C LEU A 151 -0.88 -14.16 12.85
N GLY A 152 -1.21 -14.14 14.14
CA GLY A 152 -0.24 -14.09 15.24
C GLY A 152 0.46 -12.73 15.40
N ILE A 153 -0.01 -11.69 14.70
CA ILE A 153 0.50 -10.31 14.83
C ILE A 153 0.03 -9.70 16.16
N ALA A 154 -1.21 -9.98 16.52
CA ALA A 154 -1.82 -9.57 17.77
C ALA A 154 -2.17 -10.77 18.66
N ARG A 155 -2.37 -10.51 19.95
CA ARG A 155 -2.92 -11.48 20.90
C ARG A 155 -4.15 -10.87 21.57
N ALA A 156 -5.16 -11.70 21.81
CA ALA A 156 -6.35 -11.34 22.57
C ALA A 156 -6.27 -11.95 23.97
N THR A 157 -6.53 -11.15 25.01
CA THR A 157 -6.55 -11.58 26.41
C THR A 157 -7.84 -11.12 27.07
N LEU A 158 -8.43 -11.96 27.90
CA LEU A 158 -9.60 -11.62 28.69
C LEU A 158 -9.16 -11.32 30.13
N ASP A 159 -9.56 -10.18 30.67
CA ASP A 159 -9.34 -9.87 32.09
C ASP A 159 -10.49 -10.36 32.98
N GLU A 160 -10.32 -10.27 34.29
CA GLU A 160 -11.29 -10.73 35.30
C GLU A 160 -12.65 -10.01 35.20
N THR A 161 -12.69 -8.84 34.56
CA THR A 161 -13.92 -8.06 34.34
C THR A 161 -14.67 -8.48 33.07
N GLY A 162 -14.12 -9.43 32.30
CA GLY A 162 -14.66 -9.85 31.02
C GLY A 162 -14.36 -8.89 29.87
N ARG A 163 -13.40 -7.97 30.05
CA ARG A 163 -12.93 -7.08 28.98
C ARG A 163 -11.87 -7.80 28.14
N CYS A 164 -12.10 -7.82 26.84
CA CYS A 164 -11.16 -8.38 25.87
C CYS A 164 -10.17 -7.29 25.42
N SER A 165 -8.89 -7.50 25.72
CA SER A 165 -7.79 -6.62 25.30
C SER A 165 -6.99 -7.26 24.17
N ILE A 166 -6.74 -6.49 23.11
CA ILE A 166 -5.98 -6.91 21.94
C ILE A 166 -4.73 -6.04 21.83
N THR A 167 -3.56 -6.69 21.85
CA THR A 167 -2.24 -6.03 21.87
C THR A 167 -1.29 -6.73 20.89
N PRO A 168 -0.17 -6.11 20.47
CA PRO A 168 0.87 -6.82 19.74
C PRO A 168 1.27 -8.11 20.46
N SER A 169 1.44 -9.21 19.72
CA SER A 169 1.68 -10.52 20.34
C SER A 169 3.05 -10.62 21.04
N SER A 170 4.02 -9.85 20.55
CA SER A 170 5.40 -9.78 21.03
C SER A 170 6.06 -8.45 20.68
N ASP A 171 7.23 -8.16 21.27
CA ASP A 171 8.03 -6.99 20.89
C ASP A 171 8.53 -7.08 19.44
N ALA A 172 8.78 -8.29 18.92
CA ALA A 172 9.10 -8.47 17.52
C ALA A 172 7.95 -8.03 16.60
N MET A 173 6.69 -8.35 16.95
CA MET A 173 5.53 -7.86 16.20
C MET A 173 5.34 -6.34 16.34
N ARG A 174 5.63 -5.77 17.52
CA ARG A 174 5.63 -4.31 17.69
C ARG A 174 6.63 -3.62 16.75
N MET A 175 7.81 -4.20 16.57
CA MET A 175 8.81 -3.68 15.62
C MET A 175 8.36 -3.81 14.16
N HIS A 176 7.67 -4.89 13.79
CA HIS A 176 7.08 -5.00 12.46
C HIS A 176 5.95 -3.99 12.23
N LEU A 177 5.07 -3.80 13.21
CA LEU A 177 4.02 -2.78 13.15
C LEU A 177 4.62 -1.37 12.99
N ARG A 178 5.72 -1.06 13.68
CA ARG A 178 6.48 0.19 13.46
C ARG A 178 6.86 0.37 11.99
N ARG A 179 7.36 -0.67 11.33
CA ARG A 179 7.73 -0.63 9.90
C ARG A 179 6.52 -0.43 8.99
N VAL A 180 5.41 -1.09 9.30
CA VAL A 180 4.13 -0.93 8.60
C VAL A 180 3.62 0.52 8.69
N TRP A 181 3.63 1.11 9.88
CA TRP A 181 3.22 2.50 10.07
C TRP A 181 4.14 3.46 9.32
N PHE A 182 5.45 3.21 9.33
CA PHE A 182 6.40 4.04 8.60
C PHE A 182 6.18 3.95 7.09
N GLY A 183 6.11 2.75 6.51
CA GLY A 183 5.85 2.55 5.08
C GLY A 183 4.53 3.18 4.64
N SER A 184 3.49 3.07 5.46
CA SER A 184 2.20 3.71 5.21
C SER A 184 2.30 5.24 5.24
N ALA A 185 3.00 5.81 6.22
CA ALA A 185 3.22 7.25 6.32
C ALA A 185 4.07 7.79 5.15
N LEU A 186 5.09 7.03 4.73
CA LEU A 186 5.95 7.35 3.59
C LEU A 186 5.17 7.35 2.27
N GLU A 187 4.36 6.33 2.01
CA GLU A 187 3.48 6.27 0.83
C GLU A 187 2.45 7.42 0.85
N GLN A 188 1.84 7.72 2.00
CA GLN A 188 0.90 8.84 2.14
C GLN A 188 1.57 10.19 1.84
N ALA A 189 2.79 10.42 2.33
CA ALA A 189 3.55 11.63 2.05
C ALA A 189 3.92 11.74 0.56
N SER A 190 4.32 10.62 -0.07
CA SER A 190 4.57 10.55 -1.52
C SER A 190 3.33 10.93 -2.32
N LEU A 191 2.16 10.35 -1.99
CA LEU A 191 0.89 10.65 -2.66
C LEU A 191 0.42 12.09 -2.40
N ALA A 192 0.67 12.64 -1.22
CA ALA A 192 0.39 14.03 -0.90
C ALA A 192 1.24 14.98 -1.76
N SER A 193 2.55 14.72 -1.87
CA SER A 193 3.45 15.50 -2.74
C SER A 193 3.04 15.42 -4.21
N ALA A 194 2.67 14.24 -4.71
CA ALA A 194 2.16 14.08 -6.07
C ALA A 194 0.83 14.82 -6.29
N SER A 195 -0.05 14.83 -5.29
CA SER A 195 -1.32 15.58 -5.36
C SER A 195 -1.07 17.08 -5.43
N LEU A 196 -0.09 17.58 -4.66
CA LEU A 196 0.34 18.98 -4.72
C LEU A 196 0.92 19.37 -6.08
N ALA A 197 1.66 18.47 -6.75
CA ALA A 197 2.17 18.71 -8.10
C ALA A 197 1.03 18.90 -9.12
N ILE A 198 0.00 18.05 -9.08
CA ILE A 198 -1.20 18.19 -9.92
C ILE A 198 -1.94 19.49 -9.61
N GLN A 199 -2.15 19.80 -8.32
CA GLN A 199 -2.84 21.03 -7.91
C GLN A 199 -2.07 22.28 -8.34
N SER A 200 -0.74 22.26 -8.23
CA SER A 200 0.12 23.35 -8.68
C SER A 200 -0.01 23.58 -10.18
N LEU A 201 -0.06 22.51 -10.99
CA LEU A 201 -0.36 22.60 -12.41
C LEU A 201 -1.73 23.24 -12.66
N ALA A 202 -2.77 22.84 -11.93
CA ALA A 202 -4.10 23.43 -12.09
C ALA A 202 -4.13 24.93 -11.78
N ILE A 203 -3.44 25.36 -10.71
CA ILE A 203 -3.31 26.77 -10.33
C ILE A 203 -2.57 27.56 -11.41
N VAL A 204 -1.43 27.05 -11.88
CA VAL A 204 -0.60 27.71 -12.91
C VAL A 204 -1.33 27.78 -14.26
N ALA A 205 -2.09 26.74 -14.62
CA ALA A 205 -2.87 26.72 -15.86
C ALA A 205 -4.03 27.72 -15.86
N ALA A 206 -4.59 28.03 -14.68
CA ALA A 206 -5.70 28.97 -14.54
C ALA A 206 -5.26 30.44 -14.45
N ASP A 207 -3.99 30.72 -14.15
CA ASP A 207 -3.46 32.08 -13.93
C ASP A 207 -2.54 32.53 -15.10
N PRO A 208 -3.00 33.43 -15.98
CA PRO A 208 -2.18 33.96 -17.07
C PRO A 208 -0.86 34.59 -16.62
N ALA A 209 -0.78 35.14 -15.40
CA ALA A 209 0.42 35.76 -14.87
C ALA A 209 1.53 34.73 -14.54
N ARG A 210 1.18 33.44 -14.37
CA ARG A 210 2.10 32.36 -14.04
C ARG A 210 2.49 31.50 -15.24
N ARG A 211 2.18 31.92 -16.46
CA ARG A 211 2.36 31.12 -17.68
C ARG A 211 3.81 30.65 -17.92
N ASN A 212 4.79 31.40 -17.43
CA ASN A 212 6.20 31.02 -17.47
C ASN A 212 6.54 29.78 -16.60
N GLN A 213 5.72 29.46 -15.59
CA GLN A 213 5.87 28.29 -14.72
C GLN A 213 5.19 27.04 -15.29
N LEU A 214 4.32 27.20 -16.31
CA LEU A 214 3.52 26.12 -16.88
C LEU A 214 4.36 24.93 -17.36
N PRO A 215 5.50 25.11 -18.07
CA PRO A 215 6.33 23.97 -18.49
C PRO A 215 6.79 23.10 -17.31
N ASN A 216 7.32 23.73 -16.25
CA ASN A 216 7.81 23.01 -15.07
C ASN A 216 6.67 22.31 -14.32
N ALA A 217 5.52 22.97 -14.17
CA ALA A 217 4.35 22.38 -13.50
C ALA A 217 3.77 21.21 -14.30
N SER A 218 3.72 21.32 -15.63
CA SER A 218 3.24 20.24 -16.52
C SER A 218 4.11 19.00 -16.40
N VAL A 219 5.44 19.15 -16.47
CA VAL A 219 6.33 17.99 -16.34
C VAL A 219 6.29 17.42 -14.92
N SER A 220 6.23 18.26 -13.89
CA SER A 220 6.10 17.78 -12.50
C SER A 220 4.85 16.92 -12.31
N ALA A 221 3.71 17.30 -12.90
CA ALA A 221 2.49 16.50 -12.85
C ALA A 221 2.55 15.25 -13.75
N LEU A 222 3.18 15.32 -14.92
CA LEU A 222 3.30 14.17 -15.82
C LEU A 222 4.29 13.12 -15.29
N THR A 223 5.33 13.53 -14.56
CA THR A 223 6.34 12.61 -14.01
C THR A 223 5.82 11.76 -12.84
N ILE A 224 4.67 12.12 -12.24
CA ILE A 224 4.08 11.30 -11.16
C ILE A 224 3.76 9.88 -11.64
N PHE A 225 3.34 9.71 -12.89
CA PHE A 225 2.95 8.41 -13.45
C PHE A 225 4.16 7.48 -13.57
N PRO A 226 5.23 7.82 -14.33
CA PRO A 226 6.41 6.96 -14.39
C PRO A 226 7.06 6.76 -13.02
N GLN A 227 7.08 7.76 -12.14
CA GLN A 227 7.60 7.59 -10.77
C GLN A 227 6.82 6.53 -9.98
N HIS A 228 5.48 6.55 -10.01
CA HIS A 228 4.66 5.58 -9.28
C HIS A 228 4.59 4.21 -9.95
N TRP A 229 4.83 4.14 -11.26
CA TRP A 229 5.06 2.88 -11.98
C TRP A 229 6.49 2.38 -11.88
N ARG A 230 7.35 3.13 -11.17
CA ARG A 230 8.77 2.85 -10.96
C ARG A 230 9.58 2.73 -12.26
N LEU A 231 9.16 3.48 -13.27
CA LEU A 231 9.84 3.63 -14.55
C LEU A 231 10.92 4.72 -14.49
N PRO A 232 11.81 4.79 -15.51
CA PRO A 232 12.68 5.94 -15.69
C PRO A 232 11.90 7.27 -15.58
N PRO A 233 12.33 8.19 -14.71
CA PRO A 233 11.66 9.46 -14.44
C PRO A 233 11.72 10.43 -15.62
N ASP A 234 12.72 10.27 -16.50
CA ASP A 234 12.91 10.90 -17.81
C ASP A 234 11.90 10.45 -18.87
N TYR A 235 10.67 10.13 -18.46
CA TYR A 235 9.62 9.59 -19.32
C TYR A 235 10.04 8.27 -19.97
N GLY A 236 10.04 7.19 -19.17
CA GLY A 236 10.29 5.85 -19.67
C GLY A 236 9.43 5.46 -20.89
N PRO A 237 9.83 4.45 -21.69
CA PRO A 237 9.21 4.14 -22.98
C PRO A 237 7.68 3.96 -22.89
N VAL A 238 7.18 3.39 -21.79
CA VAL A 238 5.75 3.22 -21.53
C VAL A 238 5.03 4.55 -21.34
N ALA A 239 5.61 5.49 -20.57
CA ALA A 239 5.01 6.81 -20.38
C ALA A 239 4.94 7.57 -21.71
N GLY A 240 5.98 7.46 -22.53
CA GLY A 240 5.98 8.01 -23.90
C GLY A 240 4.89 7.42 -24.78
N LEU A 241 4.70 6.10 -24.76
CA LEU A 241 3.63 5.41 -25.50
C LEU A 241 2.21 5.77 -25.02
N LEU A 242 2.08 6.27 -23.80
CA LEU A 242 0.81 6.64 -23.18
C LEU A 242 0.58 8.15 -23.12
N PHE A 243 1.45 8.96 -23.72
CA PHE A 243 1.36 10.42 -23.63
C PHE A 243 -0.03 10.93 -24.08
N ASP A 244 -0.55 10.40 -25.19
CA ASP A 244 -1.87 10.71 -25.75
C ASP A 244 -3.05 10.27 -24.86
N GLN A 245 -2.79 9.55 -23.76
CA GLN A 245 -3.78 9.16 -22.74
C GLN A 245 -3.56 9.96 -21.45
N LEU A 246 -2.30 10.15 -21.03
CA LEU A 246 -1.93 10.82 -19.80
C LEU A 246 -2.17 12.33 -19.84
N GLU A 247 -1.83 12.99 -20.96
CA GLU A 247 -2.04 14.44 -21.10
C GLU A 247 -3.55 14.79 -21.06
N PRO A 248 -4.42 14.13 -21.84
CA PRO A 248 -5.87 14.33 -21.71
C PRO A 248 -6.43 14.06 -20.32
N LEU A 249 -5.92 13.03 -19.64
CA LEU A 249 -6.31 12.74 -18.26
C LEU A 249 -5.95 13.92 -17.34
N LEU A 250 -4.74 14.46 -17.44
CA LEU A 250 -4.35 15.65 -16.65
C LEU A 250 -5.22 16.86 -16.98
N LEU A 251 -5.60 17.09 -18.24
CA LEU A 251 -6.50 18.18 -18.61
C LEU A 251 -7.87 18.06 -17.90
N MET A 252 -8.44 16.86 -17.86
CA MET A 252 -9.69 16.59 -17.13
C MET A 252 -9.52 16.81 -15.63
N ILE A 253 -8.39 16.37 -15.06
CA ILE A 253 -8.07 16.55 -13.64
C ILE A 253 -7.93 18.04 -13.31
N ILE A 254 -7.19 18.80 -14.11
CA ILE A 254 -6.98 20.25 -13.92
C ILE A 254 -8.33 20.97 -13.89
N HIS A 255 -9.23 20.65 -14.82
CA HIS A 255 -10.57 21.25 -14.85
C HIS A 255 -11.37 20.89 -13.59
N ALA A 256 -11.34 19.63 -13.17
CA ALA A 256 -12.04 19.17 -11.97
C ALA A 256 -11.49 19.82 -10.69
N VAL A 257 -10.16 19.96 -10.57
CA VAL A 257 -9.51 20.65 -9.45
C VAL A 257 -9.88 22.14 -9.46
N HIS A 258 -9.86 22.79 -10.62
CA HIS A 258 -10.28 24.18 -10.75
C HIS A 258 -11.74 24.38 -10.34
N GLY A 259 -12.64 23.49 -10.76
CA GLY A 259 -14.05 23.54 -10.38
C GLY A 259 -14.31 23.29 -8.90
N ALA A 260 -13.49 22.46 -8.25
CA ALA A 260 -13.54 22.28 -6.78
C ALA A 260 -13.11 23.54 -6.02
N GLN A 261 -12.23 24.37 -6.60
CA GLN A 261 -11.78 25.63 -6.01
C GLN A 261 -12.72 26.82 -6.34
N HIS A 262 -13.50 26.73 -7.42
CA HIS A 262 -14.37 27.81 -7.90
C HIS A 262 -15.81 27.30 -8.09
N PRO A 263 -16.66 27.37 -7.03
CA PRO A 263 -18.05 26.96 -7.09
C PRO A 263 -18.80 27.67 -8.23
N GLY A 264 -19.47 26.89 -9.08
CA GLY A 264 -20.17 27.40 -10.28
C GLY A 264 -19.46 27.08 -11.60
N THR A 265 -18.22 26.59 -11.56
CA THR A 265 -17.56 26.02 -12.74
C THR A 265 -18.36 24.82 -13.25
N PRO A 266 -18.70 24.76 -14.55
CA PRO A 266 -19.43 23.61 -15.09
C PRO A 266 -18.58 22.33 -15.04
N PRO A 267 -19.19 21.15 -14.85
CA PRO A 267 -18.51 19.86 -14.95
C PRO A 267 -17.78 19.69 -16.30
N PHE A 268 -16.70 18.92 -16.32
CA PHE A 268 -16.02 18.58 -17.57
C PHE A 268 -16.86 17.57 -18.35
N ASP A 269 -17.56 18.02 -19.39
CA ASP A 269 -18.50 17.21 -20.16
C ASP A 269 -17.96 16.83 -21.56
N HIS A 270 -18.78 16.10 -22.33
CA HIS A 270 -18.44 15.68 -23.68
C HIS A 270 -18.18 16.89 -24.63
N ARG A 271 -18.80 18.05 -24.40
CA ARG A 271 -18.56 19.24 -25.24
C ARG A 271 -17.18 19.80 -24.99
N HIS A 272 -16.76 19.88 -23.72
CA HIS A 272 -15.39 20.25 -23.36
C HIS A 272 -14.37 19.27 -23.97
N ALA A 273 -14.65 17.96 -23.88
CA ALA A 273 -13.79 16.95 -24.48
C ALA A 273 -13.65 17.12 -26.01
N ALA A 274 -14.77 17.36 -26.71
CA ALA A 274 -14.77 17.59 -28.16
C ALA A 274 -14.00 18.86 -28.56
N GLN A 275 -14.19 19.97 -27.84
CA GLN A 275 -13.44 21.22 -28.08
C GLN A 275 -11.93 21.05 -27.90
N LYS A 276 -11.52 20.15 -27.00
CA LYS A 276 -10.10 19.84 -26.74
C LYS A 276 -9.56 18.70 -27.61
N GLY A 277 -10.40 18.06 -28.44
CA GLY A 277 -10.00 16.92 -29.27
C GLY A 277 -9.70 15.64 -28.49
N ILE A 278 -10.22 15.49 -27.27
CA ILE A 278 -9.91 14.36 -26.36
C ILE A 278 -11.10 13.44 -26.07
N THR A 279 -12.15 13.51 -26.88
CA THR A 279 -13.38 12.70 -26.71
C THR A 279 -13.12 11.22 -26.44
N PRO A 280 -12.22 10.52 -27.17
CA PRO A 280 -11.99 9.09 -26.92
C PRO A 280 -11.48 8.81 -25.50
N VAL A 281 -10.58 9.64 -24.97
CA VAL A 281 -10.04 9.45 -23.61
C VAL A 281 -11.08 9.80 -22.56
N TYR A 282 -11.89 10.84 -22.79
CA TYR A 282 -13.01 11.20 -21.92
C TYR A 282 -14.02 10.05 -21.77
N GLU A 283 -14.39 9.39 -22.86
CA GLU A 283 -15.33 8.26 -22.85
C GLU A 283 -14.76 7.07 -22.07
N LEU A 284 -13.48 6.75 -22.27
CA LEU A 284 -12.80 5.69 -21.52
C LEU A 284 -12.74 6.02 -20.02
N VAL A 285 -12.42 7.26 -19.65
CA VAL A 285 -12.42 7.69 -18.25
C VAL A 285 -13.82 7.58 -17.65
N CYS A 286 -14.86 8.03 -18.35
CA CYS A 286 -16.25 7.85 -17.89
C CYS A 286 -16.57 6.37 -17.62
N GLN A 287 -16.21 5.48 -18.54
CA GLN A 287 -16.43 4.04 -18.37
C GLN A 287 -15.69 3.47 -17.17
N ILE A 288 -14.42 3.84 -16.99
CA ILE A 288 -13.60 3.43 -15.84
C ILE A 288 -14.24 3.88 -14.52
N GLN A 289 -14.60 5.15 -14.40
CA GLN A 289 -15.13 5.71 -13.14
C GLN A 289 -16.52 5.17 -12.80
N ALA A 290 -17.34 4.85 -13.81
CA ALA A 290 -18.67 4.26 -13.60
C ALA A 290 -18.62 2.85 -12.98
N GLN A 291 -17.54 2.11 -13.20
CA GLN A 291 -17.34 0.75 -12.66
C GLN A 291 -16.76 0.74 -11.24
N LEU A 292 -16.25 1.89 -10.76
CA LEU A 292 -15.61 2.01 -9.46
C LEU A 292 -16.63 2.27 -8.33
N PRO A 293 -16.39 1.71 -7.12
CA PRO A 293 -17.04 2.18 -5.90
C PRO A 293 -16.81 3.68 -5.69
N VAL A 294 -17.74 4.35 -5.02
CA VAL A 294 -17.69 5.81 -4.84
C VAL A 294 -16.38 6.28 -4.21
N VAL A 295 -15.86 5.56 -3.22
CA VAL A 295 -14.61 5.89 -2.50
C VAL A 295 -13.35 5.71 -3.35
N ASP A 296 -13.44 4.94 -4.44
CA ASP A 296 -12.32 4.65 -5.33
C ASP A 296 -12.27 5.59 -6.54
N ARG A 297 -13.25 6.48 -6.70
CA ARG A 297 -13.38 7.35 -7.88
C ARG A 297 -12.46 8.56 -7.80
N LEU A 298 -11.67 8.73 -8.86
CA LEU A 298 -10.99 9.99 -9.16
C LEU A 298 -11.98 11.07 -9.59
N PHE A 299 -13.01 10.69 -10.35
CA PHE A 299 -14.07 11.59 -10.79
C PHE A 299 -15.44 11.06 -10.40
N ASP A 300 -16.29 11.95 -9.91
CA ASP A 300 -17.72 11.71 -9.77
C ASP A 300 -18.50 12.34 -10.93
N PHE A 301 -19.75 11.92 -11.10
CA PHE A 301 -20.65 12.41 -12.13
C PHE A 301 -21.60 13.47 -11.57
N SER A 302 -21.61 14.65 -12.20
CA SER A 302 -22.54 15.74 -11.86
C SER A 302 -22.91 16.51 -13.13
N GLY A 303 -24.18 16.88 -13.28
CA GLY A 303 -24.64 17.72 -14.40
C GLY A 303 -24.33 17.17 -15.79
N GLY A 304 -24.16 15.85 -15.94
CA GLY A 304 -23.79 15.21 -17.22
C GLY A 304 -22.28 15.21 -17.55
N GLY A 305 -21.41 15.64 -16.64
CA GLY A 305 -19.96 15.62 -16.80
C GLY A 305 -19.22 15.16 -15.55
N LEU A 306 -17.90 15.23 -15.61
CA LEU A 306 -16.97 14.83 -14.56
C LEU A 306 -16.67 15.98 -13.61
N ILE A 307 -16.70 15.71 -12.31
CA ILE A 307 -16.22 16.57 -11.22
C ILE A 307 -15.20 15.80 -10.38
N LEU A 308 -14.43 16.51 -9.54
CA LEU A 308 -13.46 15.85 -8.67
C LEU A 308 -14.18 14.88 -7.73
N GLY A 309 -13.72 13.63 -7.72
CA GLY A 309 -14.25 12.54 -6.91
C GLY A 309 -13.71 12.56 -5.48
N THR A 310 -13.79 11.39 -4.84
CA THR A 310 -13.60 11.22 -3.41
C THR A 310 -12.22 10.71 -3.04
N ARG A 311 -11.56 10.01 -3.97
CA ARG A 311 -10.26 9.41 -3.77
C ARG A 311 -9.18 10.47 -3.68
N ASN A 312 -8.10 10.16 -2.96
CA ASN A 312 -6.86 10.95 -3.03
C ASN A 312 -6.48 11.22 -4.51
N LEU A 313 -6.24 12.48 -4.83
CA LEU A 313 -6.06 12.98 -6.20
C LEU A 313 -4.97 12.22 -6.97
N ALA A 314 -3.76 12.12 -6.41
CA ALA A 314 -2.67 11.38 -7.04
C ALA A 314 -2.99 9.89 -7.15
N SER A 315 -3.48 9.27 -6.07
CA SER A 315 -3.82 7.85 -6.11
C SER A 315 -4.87 7.54 -7.20
N GLY A 316 -5.91 8.36 -7.33
CA GLY A 316 -6.95 8.19 -8.34
C GLY A 316 -6.43 8.45 -9.75
N ALA A 317 -5.56 9.45 -9.93
CA ALA A 317 -4.90 9.74 -11.20
C ALA A 317 -4.05 8.55 -11.66
N ILE A 318 -3.20 8.02 -10.78
CA ILE A 318 -2.34 6.88 -11.07
C ILE A 318 -3.16 5.65 -11.43
N GLU A 319 -4.19 5.30 -10.64
CA GLU A 319 -5.02 4.12 -10.94
C GLU A 319 -5.81 4.28 -12.25
N THR A 320 -6.33 5.48 -12.52
CA THR A 320 -7.03 5.75 -13.80
C THR A 320 -6.07 5.62 -14.97
N ALA A 321 -4.85 6.13 -14.82
CA ALA A 321 -3.78 5.97 -15.81
C ALA A 321 -3.38 4.50 -16.02
N GLU A 322 -3.32 3.67 -14.97
CA GLU A 322 -3.03 2.24 -15.08
C GLU A 322 -4.11 1.50 -15.89
N LYS A 323 -5.39 1.87 -15.71
CA LYS A 323 -6.50 1.31 -16.49
C LYS A 323 -6.47 1.76 -17.95
N LEU A 324 -6.15 3.03 -18.21
CA LEU A 324 -5.92 3.52 -19.57
C LEU A 324 -4.76 2.78 -20.24
N ALA A 325 -3.67 2.53 -19.50
CA ALA A 325 -2.54 1.75 -19.98
C ALA A 325 -2.95 0.32 -20.33
N GLU A 326 -3.75 -0.33 -19.49
CA GLU A 326 -4.28 -1.68 -19.73
C GLU A 326 -5.17 -1.75 -20.98
N ILE A 327 -6.02 -0.74 -21.19
CA ILE A 327 -6.87 -0.66 -22.40
C ILE A 327 -6.02 -0.45 -23.66
N LYS A 328 -4.99 0.40 -23.57
CA LYS A 328 -4.18 0.81 -24.74
C LYS A 328 -3.11 -0.21 -25.12
N LEU A 329 -2.43 -0.79 -24.12
CA LEU A 329 -1.25 -1.65 -24.29
C LEU A 329 -1.53 -3.12 -23.91
N GLY A 330 -2.71 -3.41 -23.38
CA GLY A 330 -3.14 -4.75 -22.97
C GLY A 330 -2.89 -5.06 -21.48
N ALA A 331 -3.46 -6.17 -21.02
CA ALA A 331 -3.46 -6.58 -19.60
C ALA A 331 -2.05 -6.82 -19.00
N ASN A 332 -1.04 -7.02 -19.86
CA ASN A 332 0.36 -7.26 -19.51
C ASN A 332 1.26 -6.06 -19.85
N TRP A 333 0.74 -4.83 -19.85
CA TRP A 333 1.54 -3.63 -20.17
C TRP A 333 2.74 -3.43 -19.23
N HIS A 334 2.67 -3.94 -18.00
CA HIS A 334 3.76 -4.03 -17.02
C HIS A 334 4.61 -5.31 -17.17
N GLY A 335 4.42 -6.08 -18.25
CA GLY A 335 5.21 -7.26 -18.58
C GLY A 335 6.62 -6.91 -19.08
N LYS A 336 7.20 -7.77 -19.93
CA LYS A 336 8.63 -7.75 -20.30
C LYS A 336 9.19 -6.38 -20.71
N ALA A 337 8.49 -5.63 -21.55
CA ALA A 337 8.97 -4.32 -22.02
C ALA A 337 9.16 -3.30 -20.88
N THR A 338 8.36 -3.43 -19.83
CA THR A 338 8.42 -2.58 -18.63
C THR A 338 9.41 -3.14 -17.61
N SER A 339 9.44 -4.46 -17.40
CA SER A 339 10.41 -5.09 -16.49
C SER A 339 11.85 -4.87 -16.93
N ASP A 340 12.14 -4.96 -18.23
CA ASP A 340 13.49 -4.74 -18.76
C ASP A 340 13.91 -3.28 -18.57
N ALA A 341 13.00 -2.34 -18.82
CA ALA A 341 13.25 -0.91 -18.59
C ALA A 341 13.44 -0.59 -17.10
N GLN A 342 12.64 -1.20 -16.22
CA GLN A 342 12.76 -1.08 -14.75
C GLN A 342 14.09 -1.66 -14.26
N LYS A 343 14.44 -2.87 -14.71
CA LYS A 343 15.71 -3.54 -14.41
C LYS A 343 16.87 -2.68 -14.88
N ALA A 344 16.89 -2.26 -16.14
CA ALA A 344 17.93 -1.41 -16.69
C ALA A 344 18.08 -0.09 -15.92
N TYR A 345 16.97 0.58 -15.60
CA TYR A 345 16.96 1.80 -14.79
C TYR A 345 17.59 1.58 -13.41
N LEU A 346 17.20 0.51 -12.72
CA LEU A 346 17.73 0.15 -11.41
C LEU A 346 19.22 -0.20 -11.50
N LEU A 347 19.63 -1.07 -12.41
CA LEU A 347 21.03 -1.49 -12.54
C LEU A 347 21.93 -0.31 -12.92
N ASN A 348 21.47 0.59 -13.79
CA ASN A 348 22.21 1.80 -14.16
C ASN A 348 22.43 2.74 -12.98
N ARG A 349 21.51 2.80 -12.02
CA ARG A 349 21.69 3.57 -10.78
C ARG A 349 22.66 2.88 -9.81
N LEU A 350 22.52 1.57 -9.65
CA LEU A 350 23.38 0.79 -8.75
C LEU A 350 24.84 0.77 -9.22
N LYS A 351 25.09 0.59 -10.52
CA LYS A 351 26.44 0.60 -11.13
C LYS A 351 27.20 1.92 -10.97
N ARG A 352 26.53 3.01 -10.61
CA ARG A 352 27.18 4.31 -10.30
C ARG A 352 27.76 4.36 -8.88
N CYS A 353 27.45 3.38 -8.04
CA CYS A 353 27.90 3.34 -6.65
C CYS A 353 29.18 2.51 -6.56
N ALA A 354 30.28 3.12 -6.11
CA ALA A 354 31.60 2.49 -6.12
C ALA A 354 31.70 1.21 -5.26
N HIS A 355 30.91 1.11 -4.19
CA HIS A 355 30.88 -0.05 -3.29
C HIS A 355 29.92 -1.16 -3.74
N ILE A 356 29.17 -0.94 -4.82
CA ILE A 356 28.17 -1.89 -5.32
C ILE A 356 28.67 -2.58 -6.57
N GLU A 357 28.64 -3.90 -6.54
CA GLU A 357 28.86 -4.74 -7.71
C GLU A 357 27.55 -5.41 -8.11
N VAL A 358 27.14 -5.19 -9.36
CA VAL A 358 25.92 -5.78 -9.93
C VAL A 358 26.30 -7.03 -10.71
N LEU A 359 25.79 -8.18 -10.29
CA LEU A 359 25.94 -9.46 -10.98
C LEU A 359 24.65 -9.72 -11.77
N ASP A 360 24.64 -9.29 -13.03
CA ASP A 360 23.48 -9.29 -13.91
C ASP A 360 23.28 -10.65 -14.60
N PHE A 361 22.82 -11.63 -13.82
CA PHE A 361 22.44 -12.96 -14.31
C PHE A 361 21.23 -13.49 -13.53
N GLU A 362 20.44 -14.33 -14.19
CA GLU A 362 19.22 -14.89 -13.61
C GLU A 362 19.45 -16.26 -12.96
N LEU A 363 18.71 -16.55 -11.89
CA LEU A 363 18.57 -17.91 -11.36
C LEU A 363 17.13 -18.39 -11.52
N LEU A 364 16.92 -19.34 -12.43
CA LEU A 364 15.61 -19.85 -12.82
C LEU A 364 15.46 -21.34 -12.50
N GLN A 365 14.23 -21.85 -12.56
CA GLN A 365 13.89 -23.27 -12.31
C GLN A 365 14.73 -24.27 -13.10
N HIS A 366 15.16 -23.97 -14.33
CA HIS A 366 15.99 -24.90 -15.10
C HIS A 366 17.46 -24.95 -14.65
N HIS A 367 17.88 -24.07 -13.73
CA HIS A 367 19.19 -24.06 -13.09
C HIS A 367 19.26 -24.96 -11.85
N THR A 368 18.15 -25.55 -11.39
CA THR A 368 18.12 -26.49 -10.25
C THR A 368 18.24 -27.94 -10.73
N LYS A 369 18.58 -28.86 -9.82
CA LYS A 369 18.54 -30.32 -10.08
C LYS A 369 17.10 -30.81 -10.24
N ASP A 370 16.22 -30.35 -9.37
CA ASP A 370 14.79 -30.66 -9.41
C ASP A 370 14.04 -29.54 -10.11
N SER A 371 13.58 -29.83 -11.34
CA SER A 371 12.79 -28.89 -12.13
C SER A 371 11.40 -28.64 -11.55
N ALA A 372 10.97 -29.28 -10.45
CA ALA A 372 9.75 -28.90 -9.74
C ALA A 372 9.96 -27.70 -8.79
N VAL A 373 11.21 -27.39 -8.42
CA VAL A 373 11.54 -26.27 -7.53
C VAL A 373 11.58 -24.97 -8.33
N GLU A 374 10.49 -24.21 -8.24
CA GLU A 374 10.42 -22.90 -8.89
C GLU A 374 11.24 -21.85 -8.13
N VAL A 375 12.30 -21.38 -8.76
CA VAL A 375 13.09 -20.22 -8.33
C VAL A 375 13.09 -19.21 -9.47
N ASP A 376 13.05 -17.92 -9.12
CA ASP A 376 13.03 -16.81 -10.06
C ASP A 376 13.72 -15.61 -9.43
N VAL A 377 14.96 -15.36 -9.87
CA VAL A 377 15.79 -14.25 -9.43
C VAL A 377 16.31 -13.53 -10.66
N ASP A 378 16.06 -12.23 -10.75
CA ASP A 378 16.40 -11.43 -11.92
C ASP A 378 17.89 -11.05 -11.97
N PHE A 379 18.51 -10.80 -10.81
CA PHE A 379 19.93 -10.45 -10.68
C PHE A 379 20.39 -10.50 -9.21
N PHE A 380 21.71 -10.40 -9.00
CA PHE A 380 22.30 -10.31 -7.68
C PHE A 380 23.06 -8.99 -7.50
N ILE A 381 23.10 -8.52 -6.25
CA ILE A 381 23.87 -7.34 -5.86
C ILE A 381 24.83 -7.75 -4.75
N ARG A 382 26.12 -7.48 -4.96
CA ARG A 382 27.12 -7.53 -3.89
C ARG A 382 27.33 -6.11 -3.35
N ASP A 383 26.98 -5.94 -2.08
CA ASP A 383 27.19 -4.72 -1.32
C ASP A 383 28.47 -4.87 -0.49
N ASN A 384 29.57 -4.34 -1.01
CA ASN A 384 30.88 -4.45 -0.37
C ASN A 384 31.00 -3.59 0.90
N LEU A 385 30.13 -2.59 1.05
CA LEU A 385 30.13 -1.70 2.22
C LEU A 385 29.59 -2.43 3.45
N HIS A 386 28.53 -3.22 3.27
CA HIS A 386 27.90 -4.00 4.35
C HIS A 386 28.30 -5.47 4.36
N GLY A 387 29.05 -5.93 3.36
CA GLY A 387 29.47 -7.33 3.21
C GLY A 387 28.29 -8.27 2.96
N GLN A 388 27.28 -7.82 2.22
CA GLN A 388 26.04 -8.56 1.95
C GLN A 388 25.88 -8.90 0.48
N VAL A 389 25.17 -9.99 0.20
CA VAL A 389 24.72 -10.35 -1.14
C VAL A 389 23.20 -10.44 -1.16
N TYR A 390 22.57 -9.67 -2.05
CA TYR A 390 21.14 -9.66 -2.27
C TYR A 390 20.79 -10.45 -3.52
N GLY A 391 19.88 -11.41 -3.42
CA GLY A 391 19.24 -12.04 -4.57
C GLY A 391 17.90 -11.35 -4.83
N VAL A 392 17.78 -10.68 -5.97
CA VAL A 392 16.68 -9.74 -6.21
C VAL A 392 15.69 -10.28 -7.24
N GLN A 393 14.41 -10.23 -6.89
CA GLN A 393 13.31 -10.44 -7.83
C GLN A 393 12.47 -9.16 -7.93
N LEU A 394 12.24 -8.68 -9.15
CA LEU A 394 11.39 -7.54 -9.47
C LEU A 394 9.95 -8.01 -9.68
N LYS A 395 9.01 -7.30 -9.06
CA LYS A 395 7.59 -7.59 -9.23
C LYS A 395 6.76 -6.33 -9.28
N HIS A 396 6.12 -6.10 -10.43
CA HIS A 396 5.04 -5.14 -10.50
C HIS A 396 3.76 -5.77 -9.95
N LEU A 397 3.21 -5.16 -8.89
CA LEU A 397 1.96 -5.55 -8.27
C LEU A 397 0.85 -4.64 -8.79
N LYS A 398 -0.16 -5.22 -9.45
CA LYS A 398 -1.38 -4.48 -9.81
C LYS A 398 -2.05 -4.00 -8.52
N LYS A 399 -2.35 -2.70 -8.43
CA LYS A 399 -3.16 -2.17 -7.34
C LYS A 399 -4.54 -2.85 -7.37
N ARG A 400 -4.97 -3.38 -6.23
CA ARG A 400 -6.33 -3.90 -6.03
C ARG A 400 -7.15 -2.85 -5.28
N SER A 401 -8.46 -2.86 -5.49
CA SER A 401 -9.43 -1.93 -4.86
C SER A 401 -9.65 -2.17 -3.37
N HIS A 402 -8.69 -2.79 -2.66
CA HIS A 402 -8.82 -3.08 -1.23
C HIS A 402 -7.85 -2.19 -0.45
N SER A 403 -8.36 -1.46 0.53
CA SER A 403 -7.59 -0.69 1.52
C SER A 403 -7.15 -1.56 2.70
N GLY A 404 -6.26 -1.01 3.52
CA GLY A 404 -5.88 -1.58 4.83
C GLY A 404 -5.28 -2.99 4.77
N LEU A 405 -5.52 -3.77 5.83
CA LEU A 405 -4.99 -5.12 5.99
C LEU A 405 -5.42 -6.06 4.86
N LEU A 406 -6.68 -5.97 4.40
CA LEU A 406 -7.20 -6.80 3.32
C LEU A 406 -6.42 -6.61 2.01
N GLY A 407 -5.99 -5.37 1.72
CA GLY A 407 -5.12 -5.07 0.59
C GLY A 407 -3.88 -5.96 0.59
N TRP A 408 -3.13 -5.97 1.70
CA TRP A 408 -1.92 -6.78 1.85
C TRP A 408 -2.20 -8.29 1.83
N LEU A 409 -3.20 -8.77 2.57
CA LEU A 409 -3.54 -10.19 2.62
C LEU A 409 -3.94 -10.72 1.25
N SER A 410 -4.67 -9.93 0.47
CA SER A 410 -5.09 -10.34 -0.88
C SER A 410 -3.91 -10.56 -1.84
N LEU A 411 -2.78 -9.87 -1.62
CA LEU A 411 -1.55 -10.00 -2.41
C LEU A 411 -0.73 -11.23 -1.99
N LEU A 412 -0.72 -11.55 -0.69
CA LEU A 412 0.09 -12.62 -0.12
C LEU A 412 -0.59 -14.01 -0.12
N ARG A 413 -1.93 -14.07 -0.08
CA ARG A 413 -2.66 -15.32 0.22
C ARG A 413 -2.50 -16.44 -0.79
N GLU A 414 -2.23 -16.13 -2.07
CA GLU A 414 -2.19 -17.10 -3.16
C GLU A 414 -0.73 -17.45 -3.52
N PRO A 415 -0.21 -18.63 -3.15
CA PRO A 415 1.21 -18.99 -3.36
C PRO A 415 1.61 -19.14 -4.82
N ALA A 416 0.63 -19.26 -5.72
CA ALA A 416 0.82 -19.44 -7.16
C ALA A 416 0.64 -18.13 -7.96
N SER A 417 0.36 -16.99 -7.31
CA SER A 417 0.15 -15.73 -8.02
C SER A 417 0.64 -14.51 -7.24
N GLY A 418 0.79 -13.37 -7.93
CA GLY A 418 1.08 -12.09 -7.31
C GLY A 418 2.32 -12.09 -6.43
N LEU A 419 2.18 -11.59 -5.20
CA LEU A 419 3.26 -11.50 -4.23
C LEU A 419 3.51 -12.84 -3.51
N GLY A 420 2.47 -13.65 -3.29
CA GLY A 420 2.64 -15.00 -2.71
C GLY A 420 3.57 -15.89 -3.55
N ASN A 421 3.49 -15.79 -4.88
CA ASN A 421 4.41 -16.48 -5.79
C ASN A 421 5.87 -16.02 -5.62
N LEU A 422 6.09 -14.70 -5.58
CA LEU A 422 7.42 -14.12 -5.36
C LEU A 422 8.02 -14.62 -4.04
N VAL A 423 7.24 -14.57 -2.95
CA VAL A 423 7.72 -15.00 -1.63
C VAL A 423 8.13 -16.47 -1.65
N ARG A 424 7.35 -17.33 -2.30
CA ARG A 424 7.68 -18.76 -2.46
C ARG A 424 8.94 -18.97 -3.30
N GLN A 425 9.09 -18.26 -4.41
CA GLN A 425 10.28 -18.35 -5.28
C GLN A 425 11.56 -17.87 -4.55
N LEU A 426 11.46 -16.79 -3.78
CA LEU A 426 12.55 -16.29 -2.95
C LEU A 426 12.86 -17.17 -1.74
N GLU A 427 11.88 -17.88 -1.18
CA GLU A 427 12.12 -18.91 -0.19
C GLU A 427 12.91 -20.08 -0.80
N ASN A 428 12.53 -20.51 -2.01
CA ASN A 428 13.26 -21.55 -2.74
C ASN A 428 14.70 -21.12 -3.05
N LEU A 429 14.96 -19.84 -3.36
CA LEU A 429 16.33 -19.31 -3.52
C LEU A 429 17.23 -19.67 -2.32
N VAL A 430 16.76 -19.44 -1.10
CA VAL A 430 17.54 -19.71 0.13
C VAL A 430 17.88 -21.20 0.25
N LEU A 431 16.94 -22.07 -0.14
CA LEU A 431 17.12 -23.52 -0.09
C LEU A 431 18.09 -24.00 -1.17
N VAL A 432 17.89 -23.60 -2.42
CA VAL A 432 18.70 -24.08 -3.56
C VAL A 432 20.12 -23.52 -3.51
N ALA A 433 20.31 -22.26 -3.08
CA ALA A 433 21.64 -21.67 -2.96
C ALA A 433 22.51 -22.39 -1.92
N ARG A 434 21.90 -23.06 -0.93
CA ARG A 434 22.61 -23.83 0.09
C ARG A 434 22.82 -25.28 -0.30
N ASN A 435 21.77 -25.93 -0.83
CA ASN A 435 21.69 -27.38 -0.87
C ASN A 435 21.69 -27.99 -2.29
N ASP A 436 21.46 -27.19 -3.34
CA ASP A 436 21.40 -27.68 -4.71
C ASP A 436 22.74 -27.42 -5.44
N GLU A 437 23.49 -28.49 -5.73
CA GLU A 437 24.82 -28.36 -6.37
C GLU A 437 24.76 -27.73 -7.77
N LYS A 438 23.65 -27.93 -8.52
CA LYS A 438 23.53 -27.38 -9.87
C LYS A 438 23.27 -25.87 -9.79
N ALA A 439 22.37 -25.44 -8.90
CA ALA A 439 22.15 -24.02 -8.63
C ALA A 439 23.42 -23.36 -8.08
N ARG A 440 24.13 -24.01 -7.15
CA ARG A 440 25.41 -23.52 -6.61
C ARG A 440 26.48 -23.38 -7.69
N ALA A 441 26.60 -24.34 -8.60
CA ALA A 441 27.55 -24.25 -9.72
C ALA A 441 27.24 -23.04 -10.61
N VAL A 442 25.96 -22.75 -10.87
CA VAL A 442 25.54 -21.55 -11.62
C VAL A 442 25.90 -20.27 -10.87
N LEU A 443 25.58 -20.19 -9.57
CA LEU A 443 25.89 -19.01 -8.74
C LEU A 443 27.40 -18.74 -8.70
N ILE A 444 28.21 -19.77 -8.46
CA ILE A 444 29.67 -19.66 -8.38
C ILE A 444 30.28 -19.33 -9.75
N GLY A 445 29.80 -19.98 -10.81
CA GLY A 445 30.25 -19.71 -12.18
C GLY A 445 29.98 -18.28 -12.64
N ASN A 446 29.00 -17.59 -12.04
CA ASN A 446 28.69 -16.19 -12.31
C ASN A 446 29.25 -15.21 -11.26
N GLY A 447 30.23 -15.65 -10.46
CA GLY A 447 31.07 -14.75 -9.66
C GLY A 447 30.74 -14.69 -8.17
N LEU A 448 29.78 -15.47 -7.65
CA LEU A 448 29.58 -15.59 -6.20
C LEU A 448 30.60 -16.56 -5.57
N THR A 449 31.01 -16.30 -4.34
CA THR A 449 31.83 -17.24 -3.57
C THR A 449 30.95 -18.29 -2.88
N PRO A 450 31.50 -19.47 -2.52
CA PRO A 450 30.75 -20.48 -1.78
C PRO A 450 30.13 -19.96 -0.46
N ALA A 451 30.85 -19.08 0.25
CA ALA A 451 30.39 -18.47 1.49
C ALA A 451 29.33 -17.37 1.29
N GLU A 452 29.29 -16.74 0.12
CA GLU A 452 28.23 -15.80 -0.25
C GLU A 452 26.94 -16.56 -0.57
N CYS A 453 27.00 -17.69 -1.30
CA CYS A 453 25.83 -18.51 -1.62
C CYS A 453 25.01 -18.90 -0.37
N GLU A 454 25.68 -19.14 0.76
CA GLU A 454 25.03 -19.55 2.02
C GLU A 454 24.32 -18.40 2.75
N ARG A 455 24.70 -17.16 2.44
CA ARG A 455 24.29 -15.92 3.12
C ARG A 455 23.54 -14.96 2.21
N ILE A 456 23.07 -15.42 1.04
CA ILE A 456 22.22 -14.61 0.15
C ILE A 456 20.97 -14.17 0.92
N ILE A 457 20.72 -12.87 0.90
CA ILE A 457 19.50 -12.25 1.43
C ILE A 457 18.48 -12.14 0.28
N PRO A 458 17.36 -12.86 0.33
CA PRO A 458 16.31 -12.73 -0.68
C PRO A 458 15.59 -11.38 -0.57
N VAL A 459 15.45 -10.67 -1.69
CA VAL A 459 14.78 -9.36 -1.75
C VAL A 459 13.74 -9.33 -2.86
N GLY A 460 12.50 -9.01 -2.50
CA GLY A 460 11.44 -8.71 -3.44
C GLY A 460 11.29 -7.20 -3.62
N LEU A 461 11.56 -6.69 -4.82
CA LEU A 461 11.33 -5.28 -5.15
C LEU A 461 9.99 -5.09 -5.83
N HIS A 462 9.20 -4.15 -5.32
CA HIS A 462 7.85 -3.89 -5.80
C HIS A 462 7.53 -2.39 -5.94
N ASN A 463 6.30 -2.09 -6.34
CA ASN A 463 5.74 -0.74 -6.52
C ASN A 463 4.74 -0.32 -5.43
N VAL A 464 4.62 -1.06 -4.32
CA VAL A 464 3.68 -0.78 -3.23
C VAL A 464 4.41 -0.19 -2.02
N GLY A 465 4.45 1.15 -1.88
CA GLY A 465 5.21 1.81 -0.81
C GLY A 465 4.79 1.48 0.61
N SER A 466 3.52 1.10 0.85
CA SER A 466 3.05 0.70 2.18
C SER A 466 3.62 -0.64 2.68
N MET A 467 4.24 -1.43 1.80
CA MET A 467 4.90 -2.70 2.12
C MET A 467 6.43 -2.58 2.26
N ASP A 468 6.93 -1.35 2.17
CA ASP A 468 8.35 -1.08 2.28
C ASP A 468 8.89 -1.51 3.66
N MET A 469 10.11 -2.03 3.72
CA MET A 469 10.80 -2.44 4.95
C MET A 469 10.18 -3.66 5.67
N TRP A 470 9.30 -4.42 5.02
CA TRP A 470 8.75 -5.64 5.61
C TRP A 470 9.78 -6.77 5.62
N SER A 471 9.75 -7.61 6.66
CA SER A 471 10.53 -8.85 6.71
C SER A 471 9.61 -10.04 6.91
N LEU A 472 9.69 -11.01 6.00
CA LEU A 472 8.89 -12.23 5.98
C LEU A 472 9.75 -13.44 6.41
N GLN A 473 9.22 -14.65 6.22
CA GLN A 473 9.93 -15.87 6.60
C GLN A 473 11.25 -16.02 5.84
N ASN A 474 12.20 -16.74 6.43
CA ASN A 474 13.55 -16.97 5.90
C ASN A 474 14.36 -15.69 5.58
N GLY A 475 14.00 -14.55 6.18
CA GLY A 475 14.71 -13.29 6.00
C GLY A 475 14.41 -12.62 4.66
N ILE A 476 13.31 -12.96 4.00
CA ILE A 476 12.83 -12.27 2.78
C ILE A 476 12.48 -10.84 3.13
N LEU A 477 13.10 -9.91 2.42
CA LEU A 477 12.86 -8.48 2.56
C LEU A 477 12.00 -7.99 1.40
N LEU A 478 10.98 -7.20 1.72
CA LEU A 478 10.18 -6.51 0.72
C LEU A 478 10.48 -5.03 0.77
N TYR A 479 10.76 -4.46 -0.39
CA TYR A 479 11.08 -3.05 -0.53
C TYR A 479 10.40 -2.45 -1.75
N ASP A 480 10.03 -1.18 -1.61
CA ASP A 480 9.82 -0.37 -2.79
C ASP A 480 11.13 -0.23 -3.59
N MET A 481 11.05 -0.31 -4.92
CA MET A 481 12.25 -0.25 -5.77
C MET A 481 13.08 1.01 -5.54
N HIS A 482 12.45 2.18 -5.36
CA HIS A 482 13.20 3.42 -5.16
C HIS A 482 13.82 3.50 -3.77
N THR A 483 13.11 3.07 -2.72
CA THR A 483 13.65 2.97 -1.37
C THR A 483 14.88 2.06 -1.36
N PHE A 484 14.76 0.85 -1.92
CA PHE A 484 15.88 -0.09 -1.94
C PHE A 484 17.12 0.47 -2.64
N VAL A 485 16.97 1.04 -3.84
CA VAL A 485 18.12 1.63 -4.56
C VAL A 485 18.76 2.76 -3.78
N ASN A 486 17.95 3.60 -3.12
CA ASN A 486 18.50 4.68 -2.29
C ASN A 486 19.34 4.08 -1.15
N LEU A 487 18.77 3.12 -0.40
CA LEU A 487 19.44 2.50 0.74
C LEU A 487 20.74 1.79 0.33
N VAL A 488 20.72 1.01 -0.75
CA VAL A 488 21.92 0.33 -1.30
C VAL A 488 22.96 1.35 -1.78
N ALA A 489 22.53 2.47 -2.35
CA ALA A 489 23.43 3.58 -2.72
C ALA A 489 23.99 4.33 -1.50
N GLY A 490 23.68 3.90 -0.27
CA GLY A 490 24.13 4.51 0.98
C GLY A 490 23.41 5.80 1.33
N ARG A 491 22.17 6.00 0.83
CA ARG A 491 21.38 7.23 1.02
C ARG A 491 19.95 6.89 1.43
N ALA A 492 19.33 7.72 2.27
CA ALA A 492 17.91 7.54 2.58
C ALA A 492 17.02 8.14 1.48
N ALA A 493 17.42 9.28 0.89
CA ALA A 493 16.55 10.02 -0.02
C ALA A 493 17.26 10.60 -1.25
N VAL A 494 16.46 10.76 -2.31
CA VAL A 494 16.83 11.47 -3.54
C VAL A 494 15.66 12.36 -3.91
N GLU A 495 15.91 13.65 -4.07
CA GLU A 495 14.96 14.58 -4.65
C GLU A 495 14.89 14.32 -6.16
N ILE A 496 13.69 13.98 -6.63
CA ILE A 496 13.36 13.88 -8.05
C ILE A 496 12.43 15.04 -8.37
N GLY A 497 12.86 15.95 -9.22
CA GLY A 497 12.12 17.17 -9.51
C GLY A 497 12.53 17.80 -10.84
N MET A 498 12.23 19.08 -11.02
CA MET A 498 12.64 19.83 -12.21
C MET A 498 13.20 21.19 -11.82
N VAL A 499 14.37 21.54 -12.37
CA VAL A 499 14.99 22.86 -12.27
C VAL A 499 15.34 23.31 -13.68
N ASP A 500 14.86 24.50 -14.07
CA ASP A 500 15.10 25.10 -15.39
C ASP A 500 14.74 24.19 -16.58
N GLY A 501 13.61 23.48 -16.49
CA GLY A 501 13.14 22.58 -17.55
C GLY A 501 13.87 21.23 -17.63
N GLN A 502 14.85 20.97 -16.74
CA GLN A 502 15.56 19.70 -16.67
C GLN A 502 15.12 18.89 -15.47
N ILE A 503 14.89 17.60 -15.67
CA ILE A 503 14.62 16.66 -14.57
C ILE A 503 15.91 16.54 -13.75
N ILE A 504 15.81 16.84 -12.45
CA ILE A 504 16.90 16.72 -11.51
C ILE A 504 16.77 15.45 -10.69
N HIS A 505 17.92 14.82 -10.44
CA HIS A 505 18.11 13.76 -9.46
C HIS A 505 19.14 14.23 -8.45
N ARG A 506 18.68 14.98 -7.43
CA ARG A 506 19.56 15.52 -6.41
C ARG A 506 19.62 14.59 -5.22
N PRO A 507 20.81 14.08 -4.87
CA PRO A 507 20.98 13.39 -3.60
C PRO A 507 20.61 14.32 -2.45
N ALA A 508 19.95 13.80 -1.42
CA ALA A 508 19.93 14.50 -0.14
C ALA A 508 21.36 14.74 0.36
N ALA A 509 21.56 15.78 1.19
CA ALA A 509 22.86 16.13 1.73
C ALA A 509 23.53 14.92 2.40
N ALA A 510 24.86 14.79 2.24
CA ALA A 510 25.62 13.69 2.83
C ALA A 510 25.45 13.70 4.36
N ARG A 511 25.03 12.57 4.93
CA ARG A 511 24.79 12.41 6.36
C ARG A 511 26.08 12.07 7.12
N ALA A 512 26.17 12.51 8.37
CA ALA A 512 27.13 11.98 9.34
C ALA A 512 26.58 10.69 9.97
N GLY A 513 27.34 9.60 9.95
CA GLY A 513 26.95 8.30 10.50
C GLY A 513 27.17 7.15 9.51
N PRO A 514 26.97 5.89 9.93
CA PRO A 514 27.08 4.76 9.03
C PRO A 514 25.97 4.84 7.96
N PRO A 515 26.27 4.42 6.72
CA PRO A 515 25.30 4.36 5.65
C PRO A 515 24.15 3.41 6.06
N PRO A 516 22.89 3.77 5.75
CA PRO A 516 21.77 2.87 6.03
C PRO A 516 21.89 1.61 5.17
N SER A 517 21.32 0.51 5.66
CA SER A 517 21.36 -0.75 4.93
C SER A 517 19.98 -1.39 4.81
N PRO A 518 19.61 -1.95 3.64
CA PRO A 518 18.31 -2.58 3.47
C PRO A 518 18.15 -3.85 4.33
N HIS A 519 19.23 -4.48 4.78
CA HIS A 519 19.12 -5.62 5.69
C HIS A 519 18.83 -5.22 7.16
N ALA A 520 18.83 -3.91 7.46
CA ALA A 520 18.52 -3.36 8.78
C ALA A 520 17.36 -2.33 8.68
N PRO A 521 16.10 -2.79 8.55
CA PRO A 521 14.96 -1.93 8.26
C PRO A 521 14.77 -0.77 9.25
N ASP A 522 14.99 -1.01 10.54
CA ASP A 522 14.86 0.06 11.55
C ASP A 522 15.93 1.14 11.41
N SER A 523 17.15 0.76 11.03
CA SER A 523 18.21 1.73 10.70
C SER A 523 17.88 2.53 9.44
N ALA A 524 17.17 1.94 8.49
CA ALA A 524 16.68 2.67 7.32
C ALA A 524 15.63 3.71 7.71
N ILE A 525 14.65 3.34 8.55
CA ILE A 525 13.66 4.27 9.11
C ILE A 525 14.35 5.45 9.80
N ASP A 526 15.28 5.16 10.71
CA ASP A 526 15.98 6.19 11.48
C ASP A 526 16.83 7.11 10.57
N ALA A 527 17.27 6.61 9.42
CA ALA A 527 17.95 7.42 8.41
C ALA A 527 17.03 8.34 7.63
N TYR A 528 15.83 7.89 7.27
CA TYR A 528 14.81 8.77 6.71
C TYR A 528 14.42 9.85 7.72
N LEU A 529 14.14 9.51 8.97
CA LEU A 529 13.69 10.47 9.98
C LEU A 529 14.74 11.53 10.34
N ALA A 530 16.02 11.21 10.18
CA ALA A 530 17.11 12.17 10.36
C ALA A 530 17.25 13.14 9.16
N ASP A 531 16.68 12.83 8.00
CA ASP A 531 16.71 13.69 6.84
C ASP A 531 15.68 14.83 6.99
N PRO A 532 16.08 16.10 6.83
CA PRO A 532 15.19 17.25 6.89
C PRO A 532 13.94 17.14 6.01
N LEU A 533 14.03 16.47 4.85
CA LEU A 533 12.90 16.26 3.94
C LEU A 533 11.77 15.43 4.56
N PHE A 534 12.08 14.57 5.54
CA PHE A 534 11.14 13.63 6.15
C PHE A 534 10.85 13.92 7.63
N GLN A 535 11.27 15.07 8.17
CA GLN A 535 10.97 15.44 9.57
C GLN A 535 9.47 15.48 9.88
N HIS A 536 8.64 15.73 8.87
CA HIS A 536 7.18 15.67 8.97
C HIS A 536 6.65 14.26 9.30
N LEU A 537 7.45 13.20 9.07
CA LEU A 537 7.14 11.81 9.42
C LEU A 537 7.56 11.43 10.85
N SER A 538 8.21 12.32 11.62
CA SER A 538 8.75 12.01 12.96
C SER A 538 7.75 11.46 13.99
N ARG A 539 6.44 11.57 13.71
CA ARG A 539 5.36 11.10 14.58
C ARG A 539 4.64 9.86 14.05
N PHE A 540 5.18 9.19 13.04
CA PHE A 540 4.57 7.99 12.43
C PHE A 540 4.28 6.88 13.46
N ASP A 541 5.09 6.79 14.52
CA ASP A 541 4.96 5.78 15.58
C ASP A 541 3.95 6.16 16.67
N SER A 542 3.26 7.30 16.55
CA SER A 542 2.17 7.69 17.46
C SER A 542 1.05 6.64 17.48
N ALA A 543 0.93 5.85 16.41
CA ALA A 543 0.02 4.72 16.29
C ALA A 543 0.24 3.65 17.39
N ALA A 544 1.47 3.52 17.91
CA ALA A 544 1.80 2.64 19.05
C ALA A 544 1.10 3.04 20.35
N ARG A 545 0.70 4.31 20.46
CA ARG A 545 0.08 4.90 21.66
C ARG A 545 -1.43 4.99 21.55
N VAL A 546 -2.00 4.60 20.40
CA VAL A 546 -3.43 4.64 20.16
C VAL A 546 -4.11 3.46 20.86
N SER A 547 -5.17 3.77 21.59
CA SER A 547 -6.11 2.80 22.15
C SER A 547 -7.51 3.08 21.60
N ARG A 548 -8.11 2.08 20.96
CA ARG A 548 -9.48 2.14 20.45
C ARG A 548 -10.35 1.16 21.22
N ARG A 549 -11.55 1.58 21.64
CA ARG A 549 -12.49 0.74 22.40
C ARG A 549 -13.90 0.78 21.81
N VAL A 550 -14.61 -0.33 21.93
CA VAL A 550 -16.06 -0.42 21.69
C VAL A 550 -16.73 -1.18 22.82
N CYS A 551 -17.96 -0.78 23.16
CA CYS A 551 -18.81 -1.49 24.12
C CYS A 551 -19.95 -2.19 23.37
N ILE A 552 -20.13 -3.48 23.61
CA ILE A 552 -21.12 -4.34 22.94
C ILE A 552 -21.93 -5.01 24.04
N GLY A 553 -23.11 -4.46 24.33
CA GLY A 553 -23.87 -4.83 25.52
C GLY A 553 -23.05 -4.59 26.79
N ALA A 554 -22.81 -5.64 27.58
CA ALA A 554 -21.98 -5.58 28.79
C ALA A 554 -20.48 -5.80 28.53
N HIS A 555 -20.08 -6.22 27.33
CA HIS A 555 -18.69 -6.55 27.01
C HIS A 555 -17.96 -5.35 26.43
N THR A 556 -16.67 -5.26 26.72
CA THR A 556 -15.78 -4.24 26.17
C THR A 556 -14.65 -4.89 25.41
N VAL A 557 -14.42 -4.44 24.17
CA VAL A 557 -13.24 -4.81 23.38
C VAL A 557 -12.34 -3.58 23.28
N VAL A 558 -11.05 -3.73 23.62
CA VAL A 558 -10.05 -2.66 23.57
C VAL A 558 -8.84 -3.13 22.78
N ALA A 559 -8.46 -2.40 21.73
CA ALA A 559 -7.23 -2.61 21.01
C ALA A 559 -6.21 -1.52 21.36
N HIS A 560 -4.98 -1.90 21.69
CA HIS A 560 -3.92 -0.98 22.08
C HIS A 560 -2.65 -1.18 21.24
N GLY A 561 -2.16 -0.10 20.62
CA GLY A 561 -0.87 -0.06 19.95
C GLY A 561 -0.76 -0.91 18.68
N LEU A 562 -1.89 -1.15 18.00
CA LEU A 562 -1.93 -1.86 16.71
C LEU A 562 -1.84 -0.87 15.54
N GLY A 563 -2.55 0.26 15.61
CA GLY A 563 -2.37 1.35 14.64
C GLY A 563 -2.67 0.97 13.18
N ILE A 564 -3.51 -0.03 12.96
CA ILE A 564 -3.96 -0.54 11.66
C ILE A 564 -5.45 -0.26 11.53
#